data_AF-A0A377GBL9-F1
#
_entry.id   AF-A0A377GBL9-F1
#
_cell.length_a   1.000
_cell.length_b   1.000
_cell.length_c   1.000
_cell.angle_alpha   90.00
_cell.angle_beta   90.00
_cell.angle_gamma   90.00
#
_symmetry.space_group_name_H-M   'P 1'
#
loop_
_entity.id
_entity.type
_entity.pdbx_description
1 polymer ?
#
loop_
_entity_poly.entity_id
_entity_poly.type
_entity_poly.pdbx_seq_one_letter_code
_entity_poly.pdbx_strand_id
1 'polypeptide(L)'
;MQSKLAFFPSTSRFSIDDFDSYFRKLVLDAYEKRFNSVADARLYLALCGVDLESTVKIFLAMKNSGILHVPVSEAIFAPVGCGDIANAFCKIMTSDPMITGKGEFFSINQLMGAIKKELPKIIRIDIPGHSYVMLACDITEEGVMGYIYQSNVAYGMEDNSFSLAAWLMDARSGKTNLSEHLYKLSRLLQPGVSNSEKGSIYLELYCANPIIEVKTPANIQEIISYINENISFKYRIKPVRAIDMMYASERLKRIVTQHPEEQEQSLETYMSRMQIELEEYDRLEYQPT
;
A
#
# COMPACT_ATOMS: atom_id res chain seq x y z
N MET A 1 -52.06 17.15 -3.45
CA MET A 1 -50.89 16.58 -2.77
C MET A 1 -50.03 15.87 -3.80
N GLN A 2 -49.00 16.54 -4.32
CA GLN A 2 -48.03 15.93 -5.22
C GLN A 2 -46.89 15.33 -4.38
N SER A 3 -46.65 14.04 -4.62
CA SER A 3 -45.62 13.21 -3.99
C SER A 3 -44.21 13.78 -4.26
N LYS A 4 -43.54 14.24 -3.20
CA LYS A 4 -42.10 14.52 -3.19
C LYS A 4 -41.32 13.22 -2.94
N LEU A 5 -41.25 12.35 -3.95
CA LEU A 5 -40.37 11.17 -3.94
C LEU A 5 -39.65 11.05 -5.29
N ALA A 6 -38.73 11.96 -5.56
CA ALA A 6 -37.78 11.85 -6.67
C ALA A 6 -36.59 12.80 -6.44
N PHE A 7 -35.77 12.53 -5.42
CA PHE A 7 -34.52 13.28 -5.19
C PHE A 7 -33.31 12.41 -4.83
N PHE A 8 -33.44 11.09 -4.89
CA PHE A 8 -32.27 10.21 -4.87
C PHE A 8 -32.03 9.74 -6.31
N PRO A 9 -30.90 10.13 -6.93
CA PRO A 9 -30.46 9.50 -8.18
C PRO A 9 -30.49 7.99 -7.97
N SER A 10 -31.01 7.26 -8.96
CA SER A 10 -30.93 5.80 -9.00
C SER A 10 -29.52 5.38 -8.60
N THR A 11 -29.39 4.58 -7.54
CA THR A 11 -28.11 4.04 -7.08
C THR A 11 -27.46 3.32 -8.25
N SER A 12 -26.52 3.97 -8.94
CA SER A 12 -25.56 3.28 -9.78
C SER A 12 -24.93 2.21 -8.90
N ARG A 13 -25.11 0.94 -9.25
CA ARG A 13 -24.48 -0.16 -8.53
C ARG A 13 -22.97 0.01 -8.74
N PHE A 14 -22.29 0.63 -7.79
CA PHE A 14 -20.83 0.70 -7.78
C PHE A 14 -20.30 -0.71 -7.57
N SER A 15 -19.56 -1.21 -8.53
CA SER A 15 -18.85 -2.49 -8.49
C SER A 15 -17.49 -2.32 -7.83
N ILE A 16 -16.85 -3.45 -7.47
CA ILE A 16 -15.46 -3.42 -7.01
C ILE A 16 -14.52 -2.96 -8.13
N ASP A 17 -14.86 -3.24 -9.39
CA ASP A 17 -14.08 -2.82 -10.55
C ASP A 17 -14.12 -1.28 -10.73
N ASP A 18 -15.26 -0.65 -10.43
CA ASP A 18 -15.37 0.82 -10.38
C ASP A 18 -14.50 1.41 -9.27
N PHE A 19 -14.49 0.77 -8.09
CA PHE A 19 -13.60 1.16 -7.00
C PHE A 19 -12.13 1.02 -7.39
N ASP A 20 -11.70 -0.12 -7.94
CA ASP A 20 -10.29 -0.32 -8.33
C ASP A 20 -9.86 0.73 -9.35
N SER A 21 -10.68 0.96 -10.37
CA SER A 21 -10.42 1.97 -11.40
C SER A 21 -10.25 3.37 -10.81
N TYR A 22 -11.13 3.76 -9.88
CA TYR A 22 -11.03 5.04 -9.21
C TYR A 22 -9.81 5.11 -8.29
N PHE A 23 -9.59 4.11 -7.44
CA PHE A 23 -8.50 4.09 -6.46
C PHE A 23 -7.14 4.08 -7.15
N ARG A 24 -6.99 3.28 -8.20
CA ARG A 24 -5.80 3.26 -9.07
C ARG A 24 -5.52 4.64 -9.64
N LYS A 25 -6.53 5.27 -10.24
CA LYS A 25 -6.39 6.64 -10.77
C LYS A 25 -5.98 7.63 -9.67
N LEU A 26 -6.61 7.55 -8.49
CA LEU A 26 -6.29 8.41 -7.35
C LEU A 26 -4.81 8.28 -6.94
N VAL A 27 -4.30 7.06 -6.79
CA VAL A 27 -2.91 6.80 -6.40
C VAL A 27 -1.94 7.28 -7.49
N LEU A 28 -2.21 6.94 -8.76
CA LEU A 28 -1.31 7.25 -9.86
C LEU A 28 -1.28 8.75 -10.19
N ASP A 29 -2.43 9.44 -10.17
CA ASP A 29 -2.50 10.89 -10.38
C ASP A 29 -1.73 11.63 -9.27
N ALA A 30 -1.90 11.20 -8.01
CA ALA A 30 -1.19 11.79 -6.88
C ALA A 30 0.31 11.52 -6.96
N TYR A 31 0.70 10.29 -7.33
CA TYR A 31 2.11 9.94 -7.54
C TYR A 31 2.74 10.79 -8.64
N GLU A 32 2.09 10.96 -9.79
CA GLU A 32 2.63 11.76 -10.90
C GLU A 32 2.87 13.23 -10.51
N LYS A 33 1.96 13.81 -9.72
CA LYS A 33 2.00 15.25 -9.35
C LYS A 33 2.77 15.56 -8.08
N ARG A 34 3.28 14.54 -7.37
CA ARG A 34 3.85 14.64 -6.01
C ARG A 34 4.98 15.65 -5.82
N PHE A 35 5.69 16.05 -6.87
CA PHE A 35 6.74 17.08 -6.78
C PHE A 35 6.20 18.51 -6.97
N ASN A 36 5.10 18.65 -7.70
CA ASN A 36 4.55 19.94 -8.14
C ASN A 36 3.39 20.42 -7.26
N SER A 37 2.88 19.57 -6.38
CA SER A 37 1.73 19.85 -5.53
C SER A 37 1.92 19.15 -4.17
N VAL A 38 1.96 19.95 -3.10
CA VAL A 38 2.03 19.47 -1.71
C VAL A 38 0.81 18.63 -1.37
N ALA A 39 -0.37 19.03 -1.86
CA ALA A 39 -1.60 18.28 -1.64
C ALA A 39 -1.53 16.88 -2.27
N ASP A 40 -0.96 16.75 -3.48
CA ASP A 40 -0.77 15.46 -4.14
C ASP A 40 0.35 14.62 -3.46
N ALA A 41 1.44 15.27 -3.01
CA ALA A 41 2.47 14.62 -2.21
C ALA A 41 1.90 14.03 -0.92
N ARG A 42 1.13 14.84 -0.18
CA ARG A 42 0.46 14.47 1.07
C ARG A 42 -0.55 13.35 0.83
N LEU A 43 -1.28 13.38 -0.29
CA LEU A 43 -2.27 12.36 -0.62
C LEU A 43 -1.60 11.03 -0.93
N TYR A 44 -0.55 11.04 -1.75
CA TYR A 44 0.21 9.84 -2.07
C TYR A 44 0.83 9.23 -0.80
N LEU A 45 1.47 10.03 0.04
CA LEU A 45 2.06 9.55 1.29
C LEU A 45 1.00 9.03 2.27
N ALA A 46 -0.14 9.71 2.40
CA ALA A 46 -1.24 9.25 3.26
C ALA A 46 -1.82 7.91 2.78
N LEU A 47 -1.93 7.69 1.46
CA LEU A 47 -2.30 6.40 0.87
C LEU A 47 -1.26 5.30 1.18
N CYS A 48 0.00 5.71 1.39
CA CYS A 48 1.09 4.84 1.83
C CYS A 48 1.26 4.74 3.35
N GLY A 49 0.40 5.38 4.15
CA GLY A 49 0.50 5.36 5.62
C GLY A 49 1.58 6.28 6.20
N VAL A 50 2.07 7.24 5.43
CA VAL A 50 3.13 8.18 5.81
C VAL A 50 2.56 9.59 5.96
N ASP A 51 2.96 10.28 7.04
CA ASP A 51 2.61 11.69 7.26
C ASP A 51 3.70 12.61 6.66
N LEU A 52 3.31 13.44 5.68
CA LEU A 52 4.26 14.31 4.96
C LEU A 52 5.03 15.24 5.91
N GLU A 53 4.34 15.91 6.82
CA GLU A 53 4.95 16.94 7.66
C GLU A 53 6.00 16.35 8.60
N SER A 54 5.62 15.29 9.33
CA SER A 54 6.52 14.59 10.24
C SER A 54 7.73 14.03 9.51
N THR A 55 7.52 13.40 8.35
CA THR A 55 8.61 12.81 7.55
C THR A 55 9.56 13.87 7.02
N VAL A 56 9.06 15.01 6.50
CA VAL A 56 9.91 16.12 6.06
C VAL A 56 10.76 16.64 7.21
N LYS A 57 10.17 16.88 8.39
CA LYS A 57 10.90 17.36 9.57
C LYS A 57 12.00 16.40 10.00
N ILE A 58 11.71 15.09 10.06
CA ILE A 58 12.70 14.06 10.39
C ILE A 58 13.85 14.06 9.39
N PHE A 59 13.56 14.07 8.08
CA PHE A 59 14.62 14.02 7.06
C PHE A 59 15.43 15.30 6.95
N LEU A 60 14.84 16.47 7.21
CA LEU A 60 15.60 17.72 7.34
C LEU A 60 16.55 17.65 8.55
N ALA A 61 16.09 17.17 9.70
CA ALA A 61 16.95 16.99 10.87
C ALA A 61 18.08 15.97 10.61
N MET A 62 17.79 14.85 9.94
CA MET A 62 18.81 13.86 9.55
C MET A 62 19.83 14.44 8.55
N LYS A 63 19.38 15.27 7.61
CA LYS A 63 20.25 15.97 6.66
C LYS A 63 21.16 16.96 7.38
N ASN A 64 20.63 17.76 8.29
CA ASN A 64 21.40 18.73 9.09
C ASN A 64 22.42 18.03 10.00
N SER A 65 22.12 16.81 10.45
CA SER A 65 23.02 15.97 11.24
C SER A 65 24.07 15.23 10.40
N GLY A 66 24.06 15.36 9.07
CA GLY A 66 24.97 14.66 8.16
C GLY A 66 24.70 13.16 8.00
N ILE A 67 23.55 12.66 8.47
CA ILE A 67 23.15 11.24 8.40
C ILE A 67 22.50 10.92 7.05
N LEU A 68 21.72 11.86 6.50
CA LEU A 68 21.04 11.67 5.21
C LEU A 68 21.91 12.21 4.07
N HIS A 69 22.34 11.31 3.18
CA HIS A 69 23.21 11.65 2.04
C HIS A 69 22.46 11.89 0.73
N VAL A 70 21.18 11.53 0.67
CA VAL A 70 20.30 11.76 -0.49
C VAL A 70 19.45 13.03 -0.29
N PRO A 71 18.97 13.68 -1.37
CA PRO A 71 18.05 14.79 -1.26
C PRO A 71 16.77 14.40 -0.49
N VAL A 72 16.27 15.29 0.38
CA VAL A 72 15.02 15.05 1.14
C VAL A 72 13.83 14.81 0.21
N SER A 73 13.75 15.54 -0.92
CA SER A 73 12.74 15.36 -1.97
C SER A 73 12.68 13.92 -2.51
N GLU A 74 13.81 13.23 -2.53
CA GLU A 74 13.90 11.83 -2.98
C GLU A 74 13.63 10.87 -1.82
N ALA A 75 14.19 11.17 -0.63
CA ALA A 75 14.04 10.34 0.56
C ALA A 75 12.58 10.16 1.01
N ILE A 76 11.76 11.22 0.93
CA ILE A 76 10.35 11.15 1.35
C ILE A 76 9.51 10.14 0.55
N PHE A 77 9.92 9.84 -0.69
CA PHE A 77 9.21 8.89 -1.56
C PHE A 77 9.95 7.56 -1.72
N ALA A 78 10.95 7.30 -0.88
CA ALA A 78 11.55 5.98 -0.80
C ALA A 78 10.47 4.92 -0.53
N PRO A 79 10.58 3.71 -1.10
CA PRO A 79 9.61 2.65 -0.90
C PRO A 79 9.32 2.41 0.60
N VAL A 80 8.04 2.48 0.95
CA VAL A 80 7.56 2.25 2.32
C VAL A 80 7.32 0.75 2.53
N GLY A 81 7.57 0.27 3.75
CA GLY A 81 7.38 -1.13 4.13
C GLY A 81 5.98 -1.65 3.75
N CYS A 82 5.95 -2.89 3.23
CA CYS A 82 4.70 -3.53 2.78
C CYS A 82 3.65 -3.66 3.88
N GLY A 83 4.08 -3.81 5.13
CA GLY A 83 3.22 -3.75 6.31
C GLY A 83 2.48 -2.42 6.46
N ASP A 84 3.16 -1.29 6.28
CA ASP A 84 2.56 0.04 6.43
C ASP A 84 1.55 0.32 5.32
N ILE A 85 1.88 -0.05 4.07
CA ILE A 85 0.95 0.03 2.94
C ILE A 85 -0.31 -0.81 3.20
N ALA A 86 -0.14 -2.06 3.63
CA ALA A 86 -1.27 -2.94 3.94
C ALA A 86 -2.14 -2.39 5.07
N ASN A 87 -1.51 -1.88 6.13
CA ASN A 87 -2.20 -1.28 7.27
C ASN A 87 -2.96 -0.02 6.87
N ALA A 88 -2.34 0.87 6.07
CA ALA A 88 -2.95 2.09 5.57
C ALA A 88 -4.15 1.78 4.69
N PHE A 89 -4.00 0.87 3.72
CA PHE A 89 -5.10 0.44 2.85
C PHE A 89 -6.27 -0.12 3.70
N CYS A 90 -6.00 -1.08 4.59
CA CYS A 90 -7.03 -1.65 5.47
C CYS A 90 -7.69 -0.58 6.34
N LYS A 91 -6.91 0.34 6.93
CA LYS A 91 -7.42 1.42 7.78
C LYS A 91 -8.33 2.37 7.00
N ILE A 92 -7.95 2.76 5.79
CA ILE A 92 -8.77 3.63 4.93
C ILE A 92 -10.07 2.93 4.57
N MET A 93 -9.99 1.70 4.06
CA MET A 93 -11.16 1.00 3.49
C MET A 93 -12.10 0.43 4.55
N THR A 94 -11.60 0.10 5.74
CA THR A 94 -12.37 -0.61 6.75
C THR A 94 -12.41 0.04 8.12
N SER A 95 -11.77 1.22 8.28
CA SER A 95 -11.54 1.90 9.57
C SER A 95 -10.72 1.10 10.59
N ASP A 96 -10.13 -0.02 10.18
CA ASP A 96 -9.38 -0.98 10.99
C ASP A 96 -8.10 -1.38 10.23
N PRO A 97 -6.90 -1.26 10.82
CA PRO A 97 -5.66 -1.62 10.13
C PRO A 97 -5.52 -3.14 9.90
N MET A 98 -6.39 -3.97 10.48
CA MET A 98 -6.43 -5.42 10.30
C MET A 98 -5.11 -6.13 10.69
N ILE A 99 -4.37 -5.56 11.62
CA ILE A 99 -3.10 -6.10 12.12
C ILE A 99 -3.34 -7.49 12.74
N THR A 100 -2.54 -8.47 12.35
CA THR A 100 -2.59 -9.82 12.93
C THR A 100 -1.80 -9.89 14.23
N GLY A 101 -2.30 -10.65 15.20
CA GLY A 101 -1.68 -10.75 16.52
C GLY A 101 -0.35 -11.52 16.52
N LYS A 102 0.50 -11.24 17.51
CA LYS A 102 1.64 -12.11 17.82
C LYS A 102 1.09 -13.45 18.35
N GLY A 103 1.45 -14.55 17.71
CA GLY A 103 1.00 -15.91 18.08
C GLY A 103 -0.26 -16.42 17.38
N GLU A 104 -0.95 -15.60 16.56
CA GLU A 104 -2.03 -16.11 15.70
C GLU A 104 -1.42 -16.84 14.50
N PHE A 105 -1.82 -18.09 14.27
CA PHE A 105 -1.46 -18.86 13.08
C PHE A 105 -2.73 -19.44 12.49
N PHE A 106 -2.92 -19.27 11.18
CA PHE A 106 -4.10 -19.77 10.50
C PHE A 106 -3.72 -20.74 9.39
N SER A 107 -4.68 -21.55 8.94
CA SER A 107 -4.48 -22.43 7.80
C SER A 107 -4.84 -21.73 6.49
N ILE A 108 -4.01 -21.87 5.46
CA ILE A 108 -4.36 -21.42 4.09
C ILE A 108 -5.62 -22.12 3.60
N ASN A 109 -5.83 -23.41 3.90
CA ASN A 109 -7.03 -24.14 3.50
C ASN A 109 -8.30 -23.54 4.09
N GLN A 110 -8.24 -23.01 5.32
CA GLN A 110 -9.36 -22.29 5.92
C GLN A 110 -9.66 -21.00 5.15
N LEU A 111 -8.62 -20.25 4.75
CA LEU A 111 -8.80 -19.06 3.93
C LEU A 111 -9.37 -19.38 2.54
N MET A 112 -8.89 -20.44 1.89
CA MET A 112 -9.42 -20.91 0.59
C MET A 112 -10.91 -21.29 0.66
N GLY A 113 -11.38 -21.76 1.82
CA GLY A 113 -12.80 -21.96 2.07
C GLY A 113 -13.56 -20.66 2.35
N ALA A 114 -12.97 -19.74 3.10
CA ALA A 114 -13.58 -18.48 3.52
C ALA A 114 -13.68 -17.44 2.39
N ILE A 115 -12.75 -17.46 1.44
CA ILE A 115 -12.73 -16.52 0.30
C ILE A 115 -13.91 -16.72 -0.65
N LYS A 116 -14.52 -17.91 -0.66
CA LYS A 116 -15.68 -18.26 -1.51
C LYS A 116 -17.05 -17.85 -0.92
N LYS A 117 -17.07 -17.22 0.24
CA LYS A 117 -18.32 -16.86 0.96
C LYS A 117 -18.39 -15.35 1.11
N GLU A 118 -19.58 -14.76 1.25
CA GLU A 118 -19.75 -13.37 1.74
C GLU A 118 -18.88 -12.33 1.01
N LEU A 119 -18.97 -12.30 -0.32
CA LEU A 119 -18.27 -11.29 -1.14
C LEU A 119 -19.08 -9.98 -1.22
N PRO A 120 -18.41 -8.82 -1.41
CA PRO A 120 -16.96 -8.65 -1.49
C PRO A 120 -16.31 -8.51 -0.11
N LYS A 121 -15.00 -8.80 -0.03
CA LYS A 121 -14.23 -8.73 1.22
C LYS A 121 -12.77 -8.35 1.01
N ILE A 122 -12.22 -7.66 2.00
CA ILE A 122 -10.80 -7.39 2.13
C ILE A 122 -10.17 -8.50 2.97
N ILE A 123 -9.01 -8.98 2.54
CA ILE A 123 -8.20 -9.98 3.22
C ILE A 123 -6.78 -9.43 3.35
N ARG A 124 -6.36 -9.11 4.57
CA ARG A 124 -4.95 -8.77 4.86
C ARG A 124 -4.21 -10.08 5.07
N ILE A 125 -3.11 -10.30 4.37
CA ILE A 125 -2.26 -11.47 4.47
C ILE A 125 -0.91 -11.05 5.02
N ASP A 126 -0.40 -11.82 5.99
CA ASP A 126 0.97 -11.74 6.47
C ASP A 126 1.66 -13.09 6.28
N ILE A 127 2.82 -13.03 5.65
CA ILE A 127 3.78 -14.12 5.51
C ILE A 127 5.16 -13.64 5.99
N PRO A 128 6.17 -14.52 6.10
CA PRO A 128 7.48 -14.08 6.55
C PRO A 128 8.06 -13.04 5.59
N GLY A 129 8.34 -11.85 6.12
CA GLY A 129 8.99 -10.77 5.37
C GLY A 129 8.06 -10.02 4.41
N HIS A 130 6.76 -10.32 4.38
CA HIS A 130 5.83 -9.63 3.47
C HIS A 130 4.39 -9.55 4.01
N SER A 131 3.74 -8.41 3.77
CA SER A 131 2.33 -8.16 4.09
C SER A 131 1.65 -7.48 2.90
N TYR A 132 0.44 -7.91 2.56
CA TYR A 132 -0.32 -7.34 1.45
C TYR A 132 -1.82 -7.54 1.63
N VAL A 133 -2.61 -6.97 0.73
CA VAL A 133 -4.07 -7.00 0.79
C VAL A 133 -4.65 -7.61 -0.48
N MET A 134 -5.57 -8.55 -0.34
CA MET A 134 -6.44 -9.04 -1.40
C MET A 134 -7.83 -8.44 -1.24
N LEU A 135 -8.44 -8.00 -2.35
CA LEU A 135 -9.83 -7.58 -2.43
C LEU A 135 -10.59 -8.58 -3.29
N ALA A 136 -11.27 -9.53 -2.64
CA ALA A 136 -12.06 -10.56 -3.31
C ALA A 136 -13.45 -10.01 -3.68
N CYS A 137 -13.86 -10.20 -4.94
CA CYS A 137 -15.07 -9.57 -5.47
C CYS A 137 -16.06 -10.52 -6.14
N ASP A 138 -15.60 -11.47 -6.97
CA ASP A 138 -16.49 -12.31 -7.78
C ASP A 138 -16.13 -13.79 -7.68
N ILE A 139 -17.10 -14.68 -7.86
CA ILE A 139 -16.90 -16.13 -8.02
C ILE A 139 -17.16 -16.49 -9.47
N THR A 140 -16.19 -17.16 -10.08
CA THR A 140 -16.26 -17.74 -11.43
C THR A 140 -16.06 -19.25 -11.35
N GLU A 141 -16.17 -19.93 -12.50
CA GLU A 141 -15.86 -21.36 -12.59
C GLU A 141 -14.39 -21.66 -12.28
N GLU A 142 -13.49 -20.71 -12.56
CA GLU A 142 -12.05 -20.82 -12.34
C GLU A 142 -11.61 -20.53 -10.90
N GLY A 143 -12.46 -19.87 -10.10
CA GLY A 143 -12.13 -19.51 -8.73
C GLY A 143 -12.76 -18.21 -8.24
N VAL A 144 -12.09 -17.57 -7.28
CA VAL A 144 -12.49 -16.25 -6.80
C VAL A 144 -11.61 -15.22 -7.50
N MET A 145 -12.23 -14.21 -8.11
CA MET A 145 -11.54 -13.11 -8.78
C MET A 145 -11.44 -11.90 -7.87
N GLY A 146 -10.42 -11.08 -8.09
CA GLY A 146 -10.25 -9.83 -7.37
C GLY A 146 -8.92 -9.16 -7.61
N TYR A 147 -8.54 -8.29 -6.68
CA TYR A 147 -7.38 -7.41 -6.83
C TYR A 147 -6.39 -7.62 -5.69
N ILE A 148 -5.12 -7.30 -5.94
CA ILE A 148 -4.05 -7.34 -4.94
C ILE A 148 -3.47 -5.93 -4.83
N TYR A 149 -3.33 -5.43 -3.61
CA TYR A 149 -2.66 -4.17 -3.30
C TYR A 149 -1.43 -4.47 -2.45
N GLN A 150 -0.25 -4.14 -2.97
CA GLN A 150 1.02 -4.42 -2.32
C GLN A 150 2.12 -3.41 -2.70
N SER A 151 3.12 -3.30 -1.83
CA SER A 151 4.48 -2.85 -2.13
C SER A 151 5.43 -3.98 -1.73
N ASN A 152 6.70 -3.92 -2.10
CA ASN A 152 7.68 -4.86 -1.56
C ASN A 152 8.99 -4.12 -1.28
N VAL A 153 9.44 -4.20 -0.04
CA VAL A 153 10.70 -3.62 0.46
C VAL A 153 11.40 -4.65 1.34
N ALA A 154 11.31 -5.92 0.95
CA ALA A 154 11.88 -7.02 1.71
C ALA A 154 13.42 -6.99 1.69
N TYR A 155 14.00 -7.58 2.72
CA TYR A 155 15.44 -7.86 2.75
C TYR A 155 15.83 -8.80 1.60
N GLY A 156 16.88 -8.47 0.86
CA GLY A 156 17.24 -9.12 -0.41
C GLY A 156 16.50 -8.58 -1.65
N MET A 157 15.66 -7.54 -1.49
CA MET A 157 14.97 -6.82 -2.58
C MET A 157 15.46 -5.36 -2.70
N GLU A 158 16.66 -5.00 -2.22
CA GLU A 158 17.09 -3.61 -2.07
C GLU A 158 16.93 -2.80 -3.38
N ASP A 159 17.50 -3.31 -4.49
CA ASP A 159 17.37 -2.71 -5.82
C ASP A 159 16.08 -3.12 -6.56
N ASN A 160 15.29 -4.02 -6.00
CA ASN A 160 14.06 -4.59 -6.60
C ASN A 160 12.80 -4.12 -5.86
N SER A 161 12.97 -3.23 -4.89
CA SER A 161 11.89 -2.72 -4.07
C SER A 161 10.95 -1.89 -4.93
N PHE A 162 9.66 -2.02 -4.69
CA PHE A 162 8.65 -1.28 -5.45
C PHE A 162 7.58 -0.71 -4.53
N SER A 163 7.13 0.50 -4.86
CA SER A 163 6.06 1.20 -4.16
C SER A 163 4.68 0.70 -4.59
N LEU A 164 3.63 1.14 -3.89
CA LEU A 164 2.25 0.89 -4.30
C LEU A 164 1.96 1.44 -5.71
N ALA A 165 2.46 2.63 -6.03
CA ALA A 165 2.30 3.19 -7.38
C ALA A 165 2.97 2.30 -8.44
N ALA A 166 4.18 1.80 -8.14
CA ALA A 166 4.87 0.89 -9.05
C ALA A 166 4.11 -0.40 -9.30
N TRP A 167 3.55 -1.00 -8.24
CA TRP A 167 2.66 -2.14 -8.37
C TRP A 167 1.44 -1.82 -9.25
N LEU A 168 0.78 -0.68 -9.02
CA LEU A 168 -0.42 -0.29 -9.76
C LEU A 168 -0.16 0.11 -11.22
N MET A 169 1.09 0.35 -11.62
CA MET A 169 1.49 0.51 -13.02
C MET A 169 1.78 -0.85 -13.69
N ASP A 170 2.07 -1.90 -12.94
CA ASP A 170 2.31 -3.24 -13.45
C ASP A 170 1.01 -3.91 -13.92
N ALA A 171 1.03 -4.54 -15.09
CA ALA A 171 -0.13 -5.24 -15.66
C ALA A 171 -0.66 -6.37 -14.74
N ARG A 172 0.20 -6.98 -13.92
CA ARG A 172 -0.17 -8.02 -12.95
C ARG A 172 -1.04 -7.52 -11.80
N SER A 173 -1.07 -6.21 -11.56
CA SER A 173 -1.96 -5.61 -10.56
C SER A 173 -3.42 -5.50 -11.00
N GLY A 174 -3.73 -5.93 -12.24
CA GLY A 174 -5.11 -6.05 -12.72
C GLY A 174 -5.91 -7.13 -11.97
N LYS A 175 -7.17 -7.30 -12.37
CA LYS A 175 -8.06 -8.32 -11.80
C LYS A 175 -7.49 -9.71 -12.07
N THR A 176 -7.31 -10.49 -11.01
CA THR A 176 -6.60 -11.78 -11.03
C THR A 176 -7.36 -12.88 -10.30
N ASN A 177 -6.97 -14.14 -10.52
CA ASN A 177 -7.52 -15.31 -9.83
C ASN A 177 -6.89 -15.46 -8.44
N LEU A 178 -7.63 -15.04 -7.42
CA LEU A 178 -7.22 -15.09 -6.02
C LEU A 178 -7.17 -16.52 -5.47
N SER A 179 -7.94 -17.46 -6.04
CA SER A 179 -7.84 -18.88 -5.67
C SER A 179 -6.50 -19.47 -6.12
N GLU A 180 -6.07 -19.16 -7.34
CA GLU A 180 -4.76 -19.57 -7.87
C GLU A 180 -3.63 -18.93 -7.08
N HIS A 181 -3.76 -17.64 -6.74
CA HIS A 181 -2.82 -16.94 -5.86
C HIS A 181 -2.63 -17.66 -4.52
N LEU A 182 -3.72 -18.03 -3.84
CA LEU A 182 -3.66 -18.76 -2.58
C LEU A 182 -3.08 -20.17 -2.73
N TYR A 183 -3.32 -20.83 -3.86
CA TYR A 183 -2.69 -22.12 -4.16
C TYR A 183 -1.16 -21.97 -4.30
N LYS A 184 -0.68 -20.99 -5.07
CA LYS A 184 0.76 -20.68 -5.18
C LYS A 184 1.36 -20.32 -3.83
N LEU A 185 0.65 -19.52 -3.03
CA LEU A 185 1.07 -19.20 -1.67
C LEU A 185 1.20 -20.44 -0.78
N SER A 186 0.27 -21.39 -0.90
CA SER A 186 0.36 -22.66 -0.16
C SER A 186 1.62 -23.45 -0.50
N ARG A 187 2.00 -23.47 -1.79
CA ARG A 187 3.23 -24.11 -2.28
C ARG A 187 4.47 -23.39 -1.77
N LEU A 188 4.48 -22.06 -1.78
CA LEU A 188 5.59 -21.25 -1.29
C LEU A 188 5.92 -21.55 0.19
N LEU A 189 4.89 -21.71 1.03
CA LEU A 189 5.07 -21.95 2.46
C LEU A 189 5.23 -23.44 2.82
N GLN A 190 5.01 -24.36 1.88
CA GLN A 190 5.08 -25.80 2.15
C GLN A 190 6.55 -26.26 2.33
N PRO A 191 6.92 -26.94 3.43
CA PRO A 191 8.30 -27.39 3.66
C PRO A 191 8.84 -28.35 2.61
N GLY A 192 7.97 -29.18 2.02
CA GLY A 192 8.36 -30.19 1.01
C GLY A 192 8.57 -29.65 -0.41
N VAL A 193 8.29 -28.37 -0.66
CA VAL A 193 8.49 -27.76 -1.98
C VAL A 193 9.94 -27.28 -2.12
N SER A 194 10.56 -27.55 -3.27
CA SER A 194 11.97 -27.21 -3.51
C SER A 194 12.22 -25.69 -3.48
N ASN A 195 13.40 -25.28 -3.01
CA ASN A 195 13.77 -23.85 -2.97
C ASN A 195 13.72 -23.18 -4.35
N SER A 196 14.06 -23.92 -5.42
CA SER A 196 13.97 -23.42 -6.80
C SER A 196 12.51 -23.09 -7.18
N GLU A 197 11.58 -24.00 -6.89
CA GLU A 197 10.16 -23.78 -7.14
C GLU A 197 9.61 -22.62 -6.29
N LYS A 198 9.99 -22.56 -5.00
CA LYS A 198 9.64 -21.43 -4.13
C LYS A 198 10.12 -20.09 -4.67
N GLY A 199 11.35 -20.05 -5.20
CA GLY A 199 11.92 -18.87 -5.83
C GLY A 199 11.09 -18.40 -7.02
N SER A 200 10.73 -19.31 -7.93
CA SER A 200 9.86 -19.00 -9.07
C SER A 200 8.49 -18.49 -8.64
N ILE A 201 7.87 -19.12 -7.63
CA ILE A 201 6.59 -18.67 -7.08
C ILE A 201 6.71 -17.28 -6.46
N TYR A 202 7.77 -17.01 -5.69
CA TYR A 202 7.98 -15.71 -5.06
C TYR A 202 8.08 -14.60 -6.11
N LEU A 203 8.89 -14.80 -7.15
CA LEU A 203 9.06 -13.86 -8.26
C LEU A 203 7.73 -13.59 -8.99
N GLU A 204 6.92 -14.64 -9.18
CA GLU A 204 5.63 -14.52 -9.83
C GLU A 204 4.64 -13.69 -9.00
N LEU A 205 4.57 -13.94 -7.69
CA LEU A 205 3.58 -13.30 -6.81
C LEU A 205 3.98 -11.89 -6.34
N TYR A 206 5.28 -11.65 -6.16
CA TYR A 206 5.77 -10.54 -5.33
C TYR A 206 6.87 -9.70 -5.96
N CYS A 207 7.09 -9.79 -7.27
CA CYS A 207 7.89 -8.82 -8.02
C CYS A 207 7.00 -7.96 -8.91
N ALA A 208 7.41 -6.72 -9.15
CA ALA A 208 6.80 -5.81 -10.13
C ALA A 208 7.82 -5.52 -11.24
N ASN A 209 7.35 -5.03 -12.38
CA ASN A 209 8.20 -4.48 -13.43
C ASN A 209 8.85 -3.23 -12.85
N PRO A 210 10.18 -3.17 -12.84
CA PRO A 210 10.88 -2.10 -12.16
C PRO A 210 10.69 -0.78 -12.94
N ILE A 211 10.29 0.28 -12.23
CA ILE A 211 10.19 1.64 -12.81
C ILE A 211 11.58 2.26 -13.02
N ILE A 212 12.53 1.88 -12.17
CA ILE A 212 13.93 2.30 -12.21
C ILE A 212 14.76 1.08 -12.56
N GLU A 213 15.81 1.23 -13.37
CA GLU A 213 16.70 0.14 -13.75
C GLU A 213 17.26 -0.60 -12.53
N VAL A 214 17.09 -1.92 -12.50
CA VAL A 214 17.61 -2.81 -11.44
C VAL A 214 19.09 -3.06 -11.71
N LYS A 215 19.95 -2.62 -10.79
CA LYS A 215 21.40 -2.87 -10.88
C LYS A 215 21.78 -4.21 -10.29
N THR A 216 21.19 -4.55 -9.14
CA THR A 216 21.42 -5.82 -8.45
C THR A 216 20.12 -6.63 -8.43
N PRO A 217 20.10 -7.85 -8.99
CA PRO A 217 18.90 -8.69 -8.92
C PRO A 217 18.59 -9.09 -7.48
N ALA A 218 17.32 -9.42 -7.22
CA ALA A 218 16.87 -9.84 -5.90
C ALA A 218 17.62 -11.11 -5.44
N ASN A 219 18.03 -11.14 -4.17
CA ASN A 219 18.64 -12.32 -3.56
C ASN A 219 17.57 -13.34 -3.17
N ILE A 220 17.06 -14.06 -4.17
CA ILE A 220 15.98 -15.05 -3.99
C ILE A 220 16.38 -16.14 -3.00
N GLN A 221 17.65 -16.54 -2.95
CA GLN A 221 18.11 -17.56 -2.02
C GLN A 221 17.93 -17.13 -0.56
N GLU A 222 18.29 -15.88 -0.25
CA GLU A 222 18.17 -15.31 1.09
C GLU A 222 16.70 -15.14 1.50
N ILE A 223 15.85 -14.64 0.59
CA ILE A 223 14.40 -14.54 0.80
C ILE A 223 13.79 -15.91 1.11
N ILE A 224 14.12 -16.92 0.31
CA ILE A 224 13.59 -18.28 0.51
C ILE A 224 14.14 -18.92 1.80
N SER A 225 15.41 -18.66 2.16
CA SER A 225 15.97 -19.11 3.46
C SER A 225 15.17 -18.51 4.61
N TYR A 226 14.92 -17.20 4.57
CA TYR A 226 14.16 -16.51 5.60
C TYR A 226 12.73 -17.06 5.73
N ILE A 227 12.05 -17.31 4.60
CA ILE A 227 10.70 -17.91 4.61
C ILE A 227 10.73 -19.31 5.24
N ASN A 228 11.71 -20.14 4.89
CA ASN A 228 11.85 -21.50 5.43
C ASN A 228 12.14 -21.53 6.93
N GLU A 229 12.93 -20.57 7.43
CA GLU A 229 13.28 -20.47 8.84
C GLU A 229 12.12 -19.90 9.69
N ASN A 230 11.23 -19.13 9.08
CA ASN A 230 10.21 -18.35 9.79
C ASN A 230 8.78 -18.70 9.36
N ILE A 231 8.53 -19.92 8.87
CA ILE A 231 7.24 -20.34 8.30
C ILE A 231 6.06 -19.91 9.18
N SER A 232 5.30 -18.96 8.67
CA SER A 232 4.12 -18.43 9.33
C SER A 232 3.12 -17.94 8.29
N PHE A 233 1.84 -18.10 8.59
CA PHE A 233 0.76 -17.60 7.75
C PHE A 233 -0.33 -17.02 8.64
N LYS A 234 -0.63 -15.74 8.43
CA LYS A 234 -1.67 -15.05 9.16
C LYS A 234 -2.56 -14.28 8.20
N TYR A 235 -3.83 -14.14 8.56
CA TYR A 235 -4.73 -13.29 7.82
C TYR A 235 -5.83 -12.70 8.69
N ARG A 236 -6.41 -11.60 8.22
CA ARG A 236 -7.68 -11.04 8.71
C ARG A 236 -8.62 -10.86 7.54
N ILE A 237 -9.90 -11.08 7.76
CA ILE A 237 -10.96 -10.90 6.76
C ILE A 237 -11.94 -9.85 7.25
N LYS A 238 -12.38 -8.96 6.36
CA LYS A 238 -13.46 -8.03 6.65
C LYS A 238 -14.39 -7.87 5.45
N PRO A 239 -15.71 -8.07 5.61
CA PRO A 239 -16.66 -7.78 4.54
C PRO A 239 -16.66 -6.26 4.26
N VAL A 240 -16.84 -5.91 3.00
CA VAL A 240 -16.85 -4.51 2.55
C VAL A 240 -17.95 -4.28 1.53
N ARG A 241 -18.19 -3.02 1.18
CA ARG A 241 -19.00 -2.66 0.01
C ARG A 241 -18.22 -1.67 -0.83
N ALA A 242 -18.28 -1.82 -2.14
CA ALA A 242 -17.58 -0.95 -3.08
C ALA A 242 -17.91 0.54 -2.86
N ILE A 243 -19.18 0.86 -2.60
CA ILE A 243 -19.62 2.23 -2.34
C ILE A 243 -18.98 2.84 -1.08
N ASP A 244 -18.78 2.06 -0.02
CA ASP A 244 -18.19 2.56 1.22
C ASP A 244 -16.69 2.81 1.04
N MET A 245 -16.01 1.93 0.28
CA MET A 245 -14.61 2.09 -0.10
C MET A 245 -14.40 3.32 -0.97
N MET A 246 -15.29 3.55 -1.95
CA MET A 246 -15.30 4.76 -2.77
C MET A 246 -15.44 6.02 -1.92
N TYR A 247 -16.41 6.06 -1.00
CA TYR A 247 -16.58 7.19 -0.09
C TYR A 247 -15.38 7.38 0.84
N ALA A 248 -14.73 6.30 1.27
CA ALA A 248 -13.52 6.39 2.08
C ALA A 248 -12.37 7.06 1.31
N SER A 249 -12.15 6.66 0.05
CA SER A 249 -11.12 7.27 -0.82
C SER A 249 -11.42 8.74 -1.12
N GLU A 250 -12.66 9.07 -1.46
CA GLU A 250 -13.12 10.44 -1.67
C GLU A 250 -12.94 11.31 -0.41
N ARG A 251 -13.29 10.77 0.75
CA ARG A 251 -13.12 11.48 2.03
C ARG A 251 -11.65 11.74 2.32
N LEU A 252 -10.78 10.75 2.12
CA LEU A 252 -9.33 10.93 2.30
C LEU A 252 -8.81 12.04 1.39
N LYS A 253 -9.17 12.00 0.10
CA LYS A 253 -8.81 13.05 -0.85
C LYS A 253 -9.21 14.42 -0.35
N ARG A 254 -10.47 14.60 0.07
CA ARG A 254 -10.97 15.90 0.58
C ARG A 254 -10.27 16.40 1.83
N ILE A 255 -9.99 15.51 2.78
CA ILE A 255 -9.26 15.86 4.01
C ILE A 255 -7.86 16.35 3.67
N VAL A 256 -7.18 15.65 2.77
CA VAL A 256 -5.81 15.99 2.38
C VAL A 256 -5.75 17.26 1.53
N THR A 257 -6.71 17.47 0.63
CA THR A 257 -6.77 18.64 -0.26
C THR A 257 -7.57 19.80 0.35
N GLN A 258 -7.71 19.86 1.67
CA GLN A 258 -8.52 20.89 2.33
C GLN A 258 -7.89 22.29 2.31
N HIS A 259 -6.58 22.37 2.03
CA HIS A 259 -5.82 23.62 1.94
C HIS A 259 -5.52 23.93 0.47
N PRO A 260 -6.27 24.84 -0.18
CA PRO A 260 -6.08 25.15 -1.60
C PRO A 260 -4.68 25.64 -1.93
N GLU A 261 -4.02 26.32 -0.99
CA GLU A 261 -2.64 26.79 -1.13
C GLU A 261 -1.65 25.63 -1.34
N GLU A 262 -1.90 24.46 -0.72
CA GLU A 262 -1.05 23.27 -0.90
C GLU A 262 -1.21 22.64 -2.29
N GLN A 263 -2.27 22.98 -3.03
CA GLN A 263 -2.49 22.47 -4.39
C GLN A 263 -1.59 23.16 -5.42
N GLU A 264 -1.24 24.42 -5.18
CA GLU A 264 -0.39 25.24 -6.05
C GLU A 264 1.06 25.31 -5.55
N GLN A 265 1.30 24.98 -4.28
CA GLN A 265 2.63 24.95 -3.69
C GLN A 265 3.41 23.71 -4.17
N SER A 266 4.63 23.93 -4.67
CA SER A 266 5.55 22.83 -4.96
C SER A 266 6.12 22.21 -3.68
N LEU A 267 6.50 20.94 -3.76
CA LEU A 267 7.11 20.24 -2.63
C LEU A 267 8.42 20.90 -2.18
N GLU A 268 9.22 21.39 -3.13
CA GLU A 268 10.47 22.09 -2.84
C GLU A 268 10.23 23.34 -1.99
N THR A 269 9.28 24.18 -2.40
CA THR A 269 8.92 25.40 -1.64
C THR A 269 8.40 25.06 -0.25
N TYR A 270 7.61 24.00 -0.11
CA TYR A 270 7.14 23.52 1.19
C TYR A 270 8.29 23.09 2.10
N MET A 271 9.24 22.30 1.59
CA MET A 271 10.39 21.85 2.37
C MET A 271 11.29 23.02 2.78
N SER A 272 11.50 24.02 1.90
CA SER A 272 12.24 25.23 2.24
C SER A 272 11.60 26.01 3.39
N ARG A 273 10.26 26.13 3.39
CA ARG A 273 9.52 26.72 4.50
C ARG A 273 9.73 25.94 5.79
N MET A 274 9.61 24.61 5.74
CA MET A 274 9.81 23.75 6.91
C MET A 274 11.23 23.82 7.49
N GLN A 275 12.24 23.96 6.63
CA GLN A 275 13.62 24.14 7.07
C GLN A 275 13.79 25.46 7.85
N ILE A 276 13.20 26.56 7.37
CA ILE A 276 13.24 27.86 8.06
C ILE A 276 12.56 27.75 9.43
N GLU A 277 11.39 27.14 9.50
CA GLU A 277 10.67 26.95 10.76
C GLU A 277 11.47 26.13 11.80
N LEU A 278 12.20 25.10 11.36
CA LEU A 278 13.08 24.32 12.24
C LEU A 278 14.26 25.15 12.75
N GLU A 279 14.91 25.94 11.88
CA GLU A 279 16.02 26.80 12.27
C GLU A 279 15.61 27.92 13.24
N GLU A 280 14.39 28.46 13.08
CA GLU A 280 13.83 29.46 14.01
C GLU A 280 13.53 28.85 15.38
N TYR A 281 13.02 27.62 15.42
CA TYR A 281 12.78 26.88 16.66
C TYR A 281 14.08 26.65 17.43
N ASP A 282 15.14 26.16 16.76
CA ASP A 282 16.45 25.97 17.38
C ASP A 282 17.02 27.29 17.93
N ARG A 283 16.89 28.40 17.19
CA ARG A 283 17.38 29.71 17.65
C ARG A 283 16.68 30.22 18.90
N LEU A 284 15.40 29.88 19.10
CA LEU A 284 14.63 30.27 20.27
C LEU A 284 14.97 29.43 21.51
N GLU A 285 15.33 28.15 21.35
CA GLU A 285 15.79 27.30 22.47
C GLU A 285 17.21 27.64 22.96
N TYR A 286 18.06 28.20 22.09
CA TYR A 286 19.44 28.58 22.43
C TYR A 286 19.62 30.04 22.90
N GLN A 287 18.56 30.81 23.17
CA GLN A 287 18.71 32.12 23.81
C GLN A 287 19.02 31.95 25.31
N PRO A 288 20.21 32.38 25.79
CA PRO A 288 20.48 32.37 27.22
C PRO A 288 19.60 33.39 27.92
N THR A 289 18.85 32.95 28.93
CA THR A 289 18.21 33.82 29.92
C THR A 289 19.24 34.62 30.71
#